data_AF-A0A1B0GN11-F1
#
_entry.id   AF-A0A1B0GN11-F1
#
_cell.length_a   1.000
_cell.length_b   1.000
_cell.length_c   1.000
_cell.angle_alpha   90.00
_cell.angle_beta   90.00
_cell.angle_gamma   90.00
#
_symmetry.space_group_name_H-M   'P 1'
#
loop_
_entity.id
_entity.type
_entity.pdbx_description
1 polymer ?
#
loop_
_entity_poly.entity_id
_entity_poly.type
_entity_poly.pdbx_seq_one_letter_code
_entity_poly.pdbx_strand_id
1 'polypeptide(L)'
;MSFQSISRAHKSMTDGRLFISEAEILEVNINRSPSAYLNNPEEERNQYKYDVDKTLTQIRFVTSSGKIMGAINWYPVHPTSMNNTNKLVSSDNMGYAAILLEQEYNKGSLIGQGDFVGAFAASNLGDVSPNIMGPKCQYTGDSCDVLTSSCPANAGQCFASGPGTNIFESTKIIGDRIYQGASRLLRQQTGHEILGEVNYIHQFVNMTQVKLKYVNPKTKAVEEVRGCFPAMGYSFAAGTTDGPGAFDFHQGTTSDNPLWNVVRDFIAEPTKGDIECHHPKPILLATGRATFPYDWQPKVVATQLLRIGDTILVAAPGEFTTMSGRRLRNSVRNAALQAHEKDVKVIICGLSNMYTSYVATPEEYTV
;
A
#
# COMPACT_ATOMS: atom_id res chain seq x y z
N MET A 1 -0.86 13.56 -9.39
CA MET A 1 -0.53 14.96 -9.03
C MET A 1 -0.55 15.80 -10.31
N SER A 2 -1.21 16.97 -10.32
CA SER A 2 -1.28 17.81 -11.54
C SER A 2 -0.13 18.81 -11.59
N PHE A 3 0.37 19.13 -12.78
CA PHE A 3 1.37 20.19 -12.97
C PHE A 3 0.95 21.52 -12.29
N GLN A 4 -0.34 21.84 -12.33
CA GLN A 4 -0.89 23.04 -11.71
C GLN A 4 -0.76 23.04 -10.18
N SER A 5 -0.89 21.89 -9.51
CA SER A 5 -0.67 21.80 -8.05
C SER A 5 0.77 22.16 -7.67
N ILE A 6 1.75 21.69 -8.44
CA ILE A 6 3.17 22.02 -8.25
C ILE A 6 3.43 23.51 -8.54
N SER A 7 2.88 24.03 -9.64
CA SER A 7 3.01 25.45 -10.01
C SER A 7 2.48 26.38 -8.93
N ARG A 8 1.33 26.04 -8.33
CA ARG A 8 0.74 26.80 -7.22
C ARG A 8 1.62 26.74 -5.97
N ALA A 9 2.05 25.55 -5.56
CA ALA A 9 2.93 25.37 -4.40
C ALA A 9 4.25 26.14 -4.54
N HIS A 10 4.87 26.12 -5.73
CA HIS A 10 6.09 26.88 -6.01
C HIS A 10 5.88 28.39 -5.90
N LYS A 11 4.75 28.90 -6.41
CA LYS A 11 4.42 30.33 -6.35
C LYS A 11 4.02 30.81 -4.94
N SER A 12 3.67 29.90 -4.05
CA SER A 12 3.28 30.20 -2.66
C SER A 12 4.35 29.80 -1.64
N MET A 13 5.62 29.65 -2.06
CA MET A 13 6.72 29.34 -1.16
C MET A 13 6.87 30.41 -0.07
N THR A 14 7.14 29.97 1.16
CA THR A 14 7.33 30.83 2.32
C THR A 14 8.28 30.17 3.30
N ASP A 15 8.91 30.97 4.16
CA ASP A 15 9.75 30.47 5.24
C ASP A 15 8.89 29.77 6.31
N GLY A 16 9.39 28.64 6.81
CA GLY A 16 8.65 27.83 7.75
C GLY A 16 9.45 26.67 8.32
N ARG A 17 8.77 25.85 9.10
CA ARG A 17 9.30 24.72 9.87
C ARG A 17 8.43 23.50 9.67
N LEU A 18 9.03 22.32 9.77
CA LEU A 18 8.36 21.04 9.62
C LEU A 18 8.37 20.29 10.95
N PHE A 19 7.24 19.69 11.30
CA PHE A 19 7.11 18.88 12.51
C PHE A 19 6.52 17.52 12.18
N ILE A 20 7.10 16.47 12.74
CA ILE A 20 6.61 15.10 12.59
C ILE A 20 5.95 14.63 13.88
N SER A 21 4.78 14.03 13.77
CA SER A 21 4.03 13.47 14.89
C SER A 21 3.27 12.21 14.47
N GLU A 22 2.88 11.40 15.45
CA GLU A 22 2.26 10.10 15.20
C GLU A 22 1.07 9.85 16.11
N ALA A 23 0.08 9.13 15.59
CA ALA A 23 -1.08 8.69 16.35
C ALA A 23 -1.45 7.24 16.00
N GLU A 24 -1.80 6.44 17.01
CA GLU A 24 -2.45 5.14 16.79
C GLU A 24 -3.93 5.37 16.45
N ILE A 25 -4.37 4.82 15.32
CA ILE A 25 -5.76 4.85 14.84
C ILE A 25 -6.26 3.42 14.70
N LEU A 26 -7.33 3.11 15.43
CA LEU A 26 -7.95 1.79 15.49
C LEU A 26 -9.30 1.80 14.78
N GLU A 27 -9.87 0.63 14.54
CA GLU A 27 -11.17 0.46 13.86
C GLU A 27 -11.24 1.11 12.47
N VAL A 28 -10.12 1.16 11.76
CA VAL A 28 -10.04 1.71 10.40
C VAL A 28 -9.64 0.65 9.38
N ASN A 29 -8.85 -0.33 9.79
CA ASN A 29 -8.32 -1.34 8.88
C ASN A 29 -8.25 -2.75 9.50
N ILE A 30 -8.29 -3.76 8.63
CA ILE A 30 -8.03 -5.19 8.92
C ILE A 30 -7.06 -5.76 7.88
N ASN A 31 -6.40 -6.87 8.20
CA ASN A 31 -5.63 -7.62 7.19
C ASN A 31 -6.60 -8.44 6.32
N ARG A 32 -6.49 -8.32 4.99
CA ARG A 32 -7.34 -9.06 4.04
C ARG A 32 -6.74 -10.39 3.56
N SER A 33 -5.50 -10.67 3.94
CA SER A 33 -4.78 -11.91 3.67
C SER A 33 -4.03 -12.41 4.93
N PRO A 34 -4.74 -12.61 6.06
CA PRO A 34 -4.10 -12.89 7.35
C PRO A 34 -3.34 -14.22 7.35
N SER A 35 -3.76 -15.20 6.55
CA SER A 35 -3.05 -16.48 6.35
C SER A 35 -1.64 -16.27 5.79
N ALA A 36 -1.48 -15.38 4.81
CA ALA A 36 -0.18 -15.02 4.25
C ALA A 36 0.70 -14.29 5.28
N TYR A 37 0.13 -13.34 6.03
CA TYR A 37 0.85 -12.66 7.12
C TYR A 37 1.37 -13.64 8.17
N LEU A 38 0.57 -14.65 8.53
CA LEU A 38 0.93 -15.72 9.47
C LEU A 38 2.01 -16.67 8.94
N ASN A 39 2.45 -16.56 7.68
CA ASN A 39 3.58 -17.34 7.18
C ASN A 39 4.95 -16.68 7.43
N ASN A 40 4.99 -15.37 7.70
CA ASN A 40 6.20 -14.66 8.15
C ASN A 40 6.73 -15.28 9.46
N PRO A 41 8.03 -15.22 9.79
CA PRO A 41 8.56 -15.80 11.03
C PRO A 41 7.85 -15.32 12.30
N GLU A 42 7.52 -16.23 13.22
CA GLU A 42 6.81 -15.88 14.46
C GLU A 42 7.56 -14.84 15.31
N GLU A 43 8.88 -15.01 15.42
CA GLU A 43 9.78 -14.07 16.11
C GLU A 43 9.71 -12.65 15.53
N GLU A 44 9.49 -12.51 14.23
CA GLU A 44 9.31 -11.22 13.57
C GLU A 44 7.91 -10.66 13.85
N ARG A 45 6.87 -11.49 13.71
CA ARG A 45 5.49 -11.07 14.00
C ARG A 45 5.33 -10.58 15.45
N ASN A 46 5.97 -11.25 16.41
CA ASN A 46 5.91 -10.92 17.83
C ASN A 46 6.53 -9.56 18.18
N GLN A 47 7.27 -8.92 17.25
CA GLN A 47 7.75 -7.54 17.42
C GLN A 47 6.65 -6.51 17.19
N TYR A 48 5.49 -6.91 16.66
CA TYR A 48 4.40 -6.03 16.29
C TYR A 48 3.12 -6.42 17.02
N LYS A 49 2.39 -5.42 17.51
CA LYS A 49 1.11 -5.61 18.22
C LYS A 49 -0.03 -6.06 17.30
N TYR A 50 0.06 -5.76 16.00
CA TYR A 50 -1.00 -5.97 15.03
C TYR A 50 -0.45 -6.52 13.70
N ASP A 51 -1.31 -7.23 12.96
CA ASP A 51 -1.07 -7.75 11.61
C ASP A 51 -1.25 -6.71 10.49
N VAL A 52 -1.61 -5.48 10.86
CA VAL A 52 -1.61 -4.29 10.01
C VAL A 52 -0.99 -3.11 10.77
N ASP A 53 -0.38 -2.17 10.06
CA ASP A 53 0.14 -0.94 10.67
C ASP A 53 -1.04 -0.03 11.11
N LYS A 54 -1.05 0.37 12.39
CA LYS A 54 -2.10 1.23 13.00
C LYS A 54 -1.64 2.67 13.22
N THR A 55 -0.42 3.01 12.85
CA THR A 55 0.17 4.33 13.09
C THR A 55 -0.09 5.25 11.91
N LEU A 56 -0.74 6.39 12.17
CA LEU A 56 -0.77 7.53 11.28
C LEU A 56 0.47 8.39 11.58
N THR A 57 1.30 8.63 10.56
CA THR A 57 2.44 9.56 10.65
C THR A 57 2.08 10.85 9.93
N GLN A 58 2.21 12.00 10.59
CA GLN A 58 1.90 13.31 10.05
C GLN A 58 3.17 14.17 9.96
N ILE A 59 3.40 14.80 8.81
CA ILE A 59 4.30 15.94 8.68
C ILE A 59 3.46 17.21 8.55
N ARG A 60 3.59 18.11 9.52
CA ARG A 60 2.92 19.41 9.58
C ARG A 60 3.86 20.52 9.13
N PHE A 61 3.33 21.43 8.32
CA PHE A 61 4.03 22.59 7.77
C PHE A 61 3.56 23.86 8.49
N VAL A 62 4.48 24.60 9.10
CA VAL A 62 4.18 25.81 9.89
C VAL A 62 4.98 26.98 9.35
N THR A 63 4.35 28.09 9.02
CA THR A 63 5.04 29.31 8.55
C THR A 63 5.84 29.96 9.69
N SER A 64 6.76 30.87 9.35
CA SER A 64 7.48 31.69 10.35
C SER A 64 6.55 32.51 11.26
N SER A 65 5.32 32.80 10.84
CA SER A 65 4.30 33.46 11.66
C SER A 65 3.51 32.52 12.58
N GLY A 66 3.81 31.21 12.57
CA GLY A 66 3.11 30.20 13.37
C GLY A 66 1.82 29.68 12.74
N LYS A 67 1.46 30.09 11.52
CA LYS A 67 0.28 29.58 10.81
C LYS A 67 0.56 28.16 10.31
N ILE A 68 -0.35 27.22 10.60
CA ILE A 68 -0.30 25.89 9.99
C ILE A 68 -0.74 26.04 8.52
N MET A 69 0.17 25.74 7.59
CA MET A 69 -0.04 25.87 6.15
C MET A 69 -0.56 24.58 5.51
N GLY A 70 -0.29 23.43 6.12
CA GLY A 70 -0.74 22.15 5.60
C GLY A 70 -0.20 20.98 6.39
N ALA A 71 -0.64 19.79 6.03
CA ALA A 71 -0.10 18.54 6.54
C ALA A 71 -0.21 17.42 5.51
N ILE A 72 0.75 16.49 5.58
CA ILE A 72 0.71 15.22 4.86
C ILE A 72 0.60 14.11 5.90
N ASN A 73 -0.36 13.22 5.73
CA ASN A 73 -0.70 12.14 6.64
C ASN A 73 -0.51 10.80 5.92
N TRP A 74 0.38 9.94 6.41
CA TRP A 74 0.55 8.59 5.89
C TRP A 74 -0.16 7.60 6.80
N TYR A 75 -1.07 6.81 6.22
CA TYR A 75 -1.76 5.73 6.91
C TYR A 75 -2.00 4.56 5.93
N PRO A 76 -1.70 3.30 6.31
CA PRO A 76 -1.89 2.16 5.43
C PRO A 76 -3.33 1.67 5.50
N VAL A 77 -4.15 2.02 4.51
CA VAL A 77 -5.47 1.43 4.27
C VAL A 77 -5.85 1.60 2.80
N HIS A 78 -6.47 0.60 2.19
CA HIS A 78 -6.99 0.73 0.84
C HIS A 78 -8.13 1.78 0.75
N PRO A 79 -8.15 2.63 -0.29
CA PRO A 79 -9.28 3.48 -0.62
C PRO A 79 -10.35 2.68 -1.40
N THR A 80 -10.90 1.65 -0.75
CA THR A 80 -11.89 0.71 -1.32
C THR A 80 -13.15 0.59 -0.46
N SER A 81 -13.49 1.63 0.32
CA SER A 81 -14.77 1.68 1.03
C SER A 81 -15.95 1.81 0.05
N MET A 82 -15.76 2.53 -1.05
CA MET A 82 -16.63 2.52 -2.22
C MET A 82 -16.27 1.29 -3.07
N ASN A 83 -17.13 0.27 -3.05
CA ASN A 83 -16.87 -0.97 -3.77
C ASN A 83 -17.10 -0.85 -5.30
N ASN A 84 -16.86 -1.93 -6.03
CA ASN A 84 -16.97 -2.00 -7.50
C ASN A 84 -18.38 -1.79 -8.09
N THR A 85 -19.42 -1.65 -7.26
CA THR A 85 -20.78 -1.30 -7.71
C THR A 85 -20.98 0.21 -7.86
N ASN A 86 -20.10 1.02 -7.27
CA ASN A 86 -20.15 2.46 -7.36
C ASN A 86 -19.88 2.95 -8.79
N LYS A 87 -20.67 3.93 -9.23
CA LYS A 87 -20.55 4.57 -10.56
C LYS A 87 -20.16 6.05 -10.49
N LEU A 88 -19.89 6.57 -9.29
CA LEU A 88 -19.58 7.97 -9.05
C LEU A 88 -18.07 8.14 -8.86
N VAL A 89 -17.49 9.15 -9.52
CA VAL A 89 -16.09 9.52 -9.26
C VAL A 89 -15.96 9.95 -7.81
N SER A 90 -15.03 9.32 -7.08
CA SER A 90 -14.81 9.54 -5.65
C SER A 90 -13.33 9.36 -5.32
N SER A 91 -12.86 10.12 -4.34
CA SER A 91 -11.54 9.97 -3.71
C SER A 91 -11.57 9.05 -2.47
N ASP A 92 -12.69 8.36 -2.25
CA ASP A 92 -12.91 7.36 -1.21
C ASP A 92 -12.64 7.87 0.23
N ASN A 93 -12.31 6.96 1.15
CA ASN A 93 -12.14 7.22 2.58
C ASN A 93 -11.00 8.22 2.87
N MET A 94 -9.84 8.08 2.23
CA MET A 94 -8.69 8.97 2.38
C MET A 94 -8.98 10.37 1.83
N GLY A 95 -9.71 10.45 0.72
CA GLY A 95 -10.15 11.74 0.18
C GLY A 95 -11.26 12.40 1.00
N TYR A 96 -12.17 11.62 1.59
CA TYR A 96 -13.13 12.16 2.55
C TYR A 96 -12.42 12.73 3.79
N ALA A 97 -11.41 12.02 4.31
CA ALA A 97 -10.56 12.52 5.40
C ALA A 97 -9.84 13.83 5.02
N ALA A 98 -9.31 13.93 3.79
CA ALA A 98 -8.70 15.15 3.26
C ALA A 98 -9.69 16.33 3.23
N ILE A 99 -10.91 16.10 2.71
CA ILE A 99 -11.95 17.14 2.65
C ILE A 99 -12.30 17.65 4.04
N LEU A 100 -12.49 16.77 5.02
CA LEU A 100 -12.80 17.18 6.40
C LEU A 100 -11.67 18.01 7.02
N LEU A 101 -10.41 17.58 6.83
CA LEU A 101 -9.25 18.28 7.35
C LEU A 101 -9.09 19.67 6.71
N GLU A 102 -9.27 19.77 5.38
CA GLU A 102 -9.22 21.04 4.67
C GLU A 102 -10.35 21.97 5.10
N GLN A 103 -11.57 21.48 5.27
CA GLN A 103 -12.71 22.30 5.71
C GLN A 103 -12.54 22.80 7.15
N GLU A 104 -11.88 22.05 8.04
CA GLU A 104 -11.59 22.49 9.40
C GLU A 104 -10.71 23.75 9.44
N TYR A 105 -9.72 23.83 8.55
CA TYR A 105 -8.73 24.92 8.50
C TYR A 105 -9.07 26.03 7.49
N ASN A 106 -9.80 25.72 6.42
CA ASN A 106 -10.26 26.68 5.41
C ASN A 106 -11.71 27.14 5.66
N LYS A 107 -11.99 27.59 6.89
CA LYS A 107 -13.36 27.99 7.30
C LYS A 107 -13.94 29.05 6.36
N GLY A 108 -15.16 28.80 5.89
CA GLY A 108 -15.87 29.68 4.96
C GLY A 108 -15.49 29.51 3.48
N SER A 109 -14.50 28.66 3.17
CA SER A 109 -14.17 28.30 1.78
C SER A 109 -15.04 27.15 1.27
N LEU A 110 -15.24 27.08 -0.04
CA LEU A 110 -15.83 25.91 -0.69
C LEU A 110 -14.85 24.72 -0.66
N ILE A 111 -15.37 23.50 -0.77
CA ILE A 111 -14.53 22.29 -0.88
C ILE A 111 -13.56 22.44 -2.07
N GLY A 112 -12.29 22.14 -1.85
CA GLY A 112 -11.22 22.30 -2.85
C GLY A 112 -10.71 23.74 -3.00
N GLN A 113 -11.15 24.66 -2.15
CA GLN A 113 -10.62 26.04 -2.05
C GLN A 113 -10.05 26.31 -0.65
N GLY A 114 -9.19 27.34 -0.57
CA GLY A 114 -8.50 27.75 0.65
C GLY A 114 -6.99 27.55 0.57
N ASP A 115 -6.29 28.09 1.57
CA ASP A 115 -4.82 28.08 1.62
C ASP A 115 -4.26 26.80 2.24
N PHE A 116 -4.96 26.22 3.22
CA PHE A 116 -4.51 25.02 3.92
C PHE A 116 -4.68 23.80 3.02
N VAL A 117 -3.64 22.96 2.93
CA VAL A 117 -3.68 21.71 2.18
C VAL A 117 -3.57 20.52 3.14
N GLY A 118 -4.58 19.65 3.12
CA GLY A 118 -4.66 18.46 3.97
C GLY A 118 -4.53 17.18 3.15
N ALA A 119 -3.31 16.66 2.99
CA ALA A 119 -3.06 15.47 2.19
C ALA A 119 -3.07 14.19 3.01
N PHE A 120 -3.66 13.13 2.46
CA PHE A 120 -3.62 11.76 2.98
C PHE A 120 -2.96 10.87 1.93
N ALA A 121 -1.80 10.33 2.25
CA ALA A 121 -0.92 9.60 1.35
C ALA A 121 -0.94 8.10 1.63
N ALA A 122 -0.81 7.32 0.57
CA ALA A 122 -0.68 5.86 0.64
C ALA A 122 0.64 5.46 1.33
N SER A 123 0.57 4.38 2.11
CA SER A 123 1.73 3.72 2.74
C SER A 123 1.83 2.27 2.23
N ASN A 124 2.33 1.35 3.04
CA ASN A 124 2.32 -0.10 2.86
C ASN A 124 0.93 -0.71 3.07
N LEU A 125 0.01 -0.45 2.14
CA LEU A 125 -1.41 -0.83 2.23
C LEU A 125 -1.79 -2.15 1.54
N GLY A 126 -0.84 -2.89 0.96
CA GLY A 126 -1.10 -3.96 0.00
C GLY A 126 -2.02 -5.10 0.48
N ASP A 127 -2.02 -5.40 1.77
CA ASP A 127 -2.86 -6.40 2.43
C ASP A 127 -3.88 -5.78 3.42
N VAL A 128 -4.15 -4.48 3.30
CA VAL A 128 -4.86 -3.71 4.33
C VAL A 128 -6.19 -3.17 3.80
N SER A 129 -7.30 -3.71 4.31
CA SER A 129 -8.67 -3.38 3.88
C SER A 129 -9.36 -2.40 4.84
N PRO A 130 -10.20 -1.45 4.34
CA PRO A 130 -11.08 -0.62 5.16
C PRO A 130 -12.38 -1.32 5.58
N ASN A 131 -12.66 -2.51 5.04
CA ASN A 131 -13.91 -3.24 5.22
C ASN A 131 -13.88 -4.07 6.50
N ILE A 132 -13.87 -3.35 7.63
CA ILE A 132 -13.57 -3.90 8.97
C ILE A 132 -14.62 -4.86 9.55
N MET A 133 -15.78 -5.04 8.90
CA MET A 133 -16.76 -6.04 9.33
C MET A 133 -16.38 -7.47 8.91
N GLY A 134 -15.29 -7.60 8.16
CA GLY A 134 -14.68 -8.88 7.78
C GLY A 134 -15.40 -9.56 6.61
N PRO A 135 -14.75 -10.57 6.00
CA PRO A 135 -15.26 -11.27 4.85
C PRO A 135 -16.40 -12.25 5.20
N LYS A 136 -17.52 -12.14 4.49
CA LYS A 136 -18.69 -13.00 4.64
C LYS A 136 -19.23 -13.48 3.30
N CYS A 137 -19.91 -14.61 3.33
CA CYS A 137 -20.61 -15.17 2.18
C CYS A 137 -21.88 -14.38 1.88
N GLN A 138 -22.03 -13.94 0.64
CA GLN A 138 -23.05 -12.98 0.24
C GLN A 138 -24.49 -13.41 0.54
N TYR A 139 -24.81 -14.70 0.39
CA TYR A 139 -26.19 -15.17 0.53
C TYR A 139 -26.49 -15.71 1.93
N THR A 140 -25.50 -16.29 2.62
CA THR A 140 -25.71 -16.92 3.93
C THR A 140 -25.31 -16.02 5.10
N GLY A 141 -24.37 -15.09 4.90
CA GLY A 141 -23.79 -14.27 5.96
C GLY A 141 -22.74 -14.97 6.82
N ASP A 142 -22.41 -16.22 6.50
CA ASP A 142 -21.37 -16.99 7.19
C ASP A 142 -19.97 -16.44 6.91
N SER A 143 -19.01 -16.79 7.76
CA SER A 143 -17.60 -16.43 7.54
C SER A 143 -17.04 -17.18 6.34
N CYS A 144 -16.25 -16.49 5.51
CA CYS A 144 -15.55 -17.13 4.40
C CYS A 144 -14.41 -18.05 4.88
N ASP A 145 -13.95 -18.93 3.99
CA ASP A 145 -12.67 -19.58 4.17
C ASP A 145 -11.53 -18.55 4.18
N VAL A 146 -10.68 -18.59 5.20
CA VAL A 146 -9.64 -17.59 5.44
C VAL A 146 -8.46 -17.72 4.47
N LEU A 147 -8.17 -18.92 3.99
CA LEU A 147 -7.03 -19.17 3.11
C LEU A 147 -7.38 -18.80 1.66
N THR A 148 -8.53 -19.26 1.19
CA THR A 148 -8.94 -19.13 -0.22
C THR A 148 -9.82 -17.92 -0.49
N SER A 149 -10.34 -17.28 0.57
CA SER A 149 -11.38 -16.24 0.49
C SER A 149 -12.58 -16.71 -0.34
N SER A 150 -13.02 -17.96 -0.12
CA SER A 150 -14.13 -18.57 -0.84
C SER A 150 -15.28 -18.97 0.10
N CYS A 151 -16.43 -19.25 -0.51
CA CYS A 151 -17.64 -19.69 0.16
C CYS A 151 -18.09 -21.05 -0.38
N PRO A 152 -18.85 -21.84 0.42
CA PRO A 152 -19.46 -23.07 -0.06
C PRO A 152 -20.32 -22.87 -1.32
N ALA A 153 -20.55 -23.93 -2.07
CA ALA A 153 -21.44 -23.89 -3.23
C ALA A 153 -22.81 -23.32 -2.85
N ASN A 154 -23.33 -22.41 -3.67
CA ASN A 154 -24.60 -21.68 -3.47
C ASN A 154 -24.61 -20.67 -2.30
N ALA A 155 -23.50 -20.40 -1.62
CA ALA A 155 -23.42 -19.37 -0.57
C ALA A 155 -23.06 -17.96 -1.10
N GLY A 156 -22.86 -17.83 -2.42
CA GLY A 156 -22.52 -16.57 -3.08
C GLY A 156 -21.02 -16.26 -3.02
N GLN A 157 -20.67 -15.03 -3.39
CA GLN A 157 -19.27 -14.58 -3.33
C GLN A 157 -18.85 -14.26 -1.90
N CYS A 158 -17.57 -14.42 -1.60
CA CYS A 158 -16.96 -13.93 -0.37
C CYS A 158 -16.59 -12.46 -0.51
N PHE A 159 -17.16 -11.58 0.31
CA PHE A 159 -16.77 -10.16 0.31
C PHE A 159 -16.76 -9.58 1.72
N ALA A 160 -15.91 -8.58 1.96
CA ALA A 160 -15.84 -7.84 3.21
C ALA A 160 -16.68 -6.57 3.12
N SER A 161 -17.38 -6.22 4.20
CA SER A 161 -18.18 -5.01 4.29
C SER A 161 -17.58 -3.96 5.22
N GLY A 162 -17.84 -2.70 4.91
CA GLY A 162 -17.53 -1.58 5.79
C GLY A 162 -18.52 -1.46 6.96
N PRO A 163 -18.24 -0.56 7.92
CA PRO A 163 -19.00 -0.45 9.16
C PRO A 163 -20.34 0.30 9.04
N GLY A 164 -20.63 0.92 7.89
CA GLY A 164 -21.87 1.66 7.66
C GLY A 164 -23.00 0.80 7.09
N THR A 165 -24.20 1.36 7.02
CA THR A 165 -25.38 0.70 6.40
C THR A 165 -25.25 0.60 4.87
N ASN A 166 -24.36 1.38 4.27
CA ASN A 166 -24.05 1.38 2.85
C ASN A 166 -22.59 1.81 2.59
N ILE A 167 -22.17 1.77 1.32
CA ILE A 167 -20.80 2.10 0.91
C ILE A 167 -20.42 3.57 1.18
N PHE A 168 -21.38 4.51 1.06
CA PHE A 168 -21.14 5.93 1.30
C PHE A 168 -20.95 6.20 2.80
N GLU A 169 -21.79 5.60 3.64
CA GLU A 169 -21.67 5.71 5.09
C GLU A 169 -20.39 5.03 5.60
N SER A 170 -20.06 3.85 5.07
CA SER A 170 -18.79 3.18 5.38
C SER A 170 -17.59 4.08 5.04
N THR A 171 -17.60 4.69 3.84
CA THR A 171 -16.57 5.65 3.42
C THR A 171 -16.45 6.82 4.39
N LYS A 172 -17.57 7.36 4.85
CA LYS A 172 -17.59 8.47 5.83
C LYS A 172 -17.05 8.05 7.18
N ILE A 173 -17.47 6.91 7.71
CA ILE A 173 -17.03 6.41 9.03
C ILE A 173 -15.52 6.17 9.03
N ILE A 174 -15.01 5.47 8.02
CA ILE A 174 -13.57 5.18 7.90
C ILE A 174 -12.79 6.48 7.72
N GLY A 175 -13.22 7.36 6.81
CA GLY A 175 -12.56 8.65 6.57
C GLY A 175 -12.59 9.58 7.79
N ASP A 176 -13.71 9.66 8.51
CA ASP A 176 -13.82 10.47 9.74
C ASP A 176 -12.83 9.99 10.80
N ARG A 177 -12.76 8.67 11.07
CA ARG A 177 -11.80 8.13 12.05
C ARG A 177 -10.34 8.51 11.75
N ILE A 178 -9.94 8.44 10.48
CA ILE A 178 -8.60 8.85 10.02
C ILE A 178 -8.42 10.37 10.18
N TYR A 179 -9.42 11.16 9.76
CA TYR A 179 -9.43 12.61 9.93
C TYR A 179 -9.30 13.03 11.40
N GLN A 180 -10.06 12.44 12.32
CA GLN A 180 -10.00 12.75 13.75
C GLN A 180 -8.58 12.51 14.30
N GLY A 181 -7.92 11.46 13.84
CA GLY A 181 -6.51 11.19 14.11
C GLY A 181 -5.58 12.31 13.69
N ALA A 182 -5.65 12.70 12.42
CA ALA A 182 -4.84 13.77 11.83
C ALA A 182 -5.12 15.14 12.46
N SER A 183 -6.40 15.47 12.65
CA SER A 183 -6.86 16.73 13.26
C SER A 183 -6.37 16.84 14.70
N ARG A 184 -6.45 15.76 15.49
CA ARG A 184 -5.92 15.71 16.86
C ARG A 184 -4.44 16.09 16.89
N LEU A 185 -3.61 15.55 15.98
CA LEU A 185 -2.19 15.89 15.90
C LEU A 185 -1.97 17.38 15.58
N LEU A 186 -2.73 17.94 14.64
CA LEU A 186 -2.64 19.36 14.30
C LEU A 186 -3.09 20.28 15.45
N ARG A 187 -4.11 19.90 16.23
CA ARG A 187 -4.59 20.67 17.39
C ARG A 187 -3.63 20.60 18.57
N GLN A 188 -3.06 19.42 18.84
CA GLN A 188 -2.10 19.23 19.94
C GLN A 188 -0.80 19.98 19.69
N GLN A 189 -0.43 20.17 18.41
CA GLN A 189 0.81 20.81 18.01
C GLN A 189 2.08 20.16 18.58
N THR A 190 1.97 18.91 19.02
CA THR A 190 3.10 18.08 19.46
C THR A 190 3.85 17.56 18.25
N GLY A 191 5.08 17.13 18.47
CA GLY A 191 5.91 16.54 17.43
C GLY A 191 7.35 16.98 17.54
N HIS A 192 8.20 16.21 16.87
CA HIS A 192 9.61 16.52 16.72
C HIS A 192 9.79 17.45 15.52
N GLU A 193 10.64 18.47 15.66
CA GLU A 193 10.97 19.32 14.52
C GLU A 193 11.96 18.60 13.61
N ILE A 194 11.63 18.51 12.33
CA ILE A 194 12.52 17.92 11.33
C ILE A 194 13.61 18.93 10.99
N LEU A 195 14.86 18.60 11.32
CA LEU A 195 16.03 19.45 11.10
C LEU A 195 17.07 18.74 10.24
N GLY A 196 17.72 19.50 9.36
CA GLY A 196 18.83 19.04 8.53
C GLY A 196 18.60 19.32 7.04
N GLU A 197 19.42 18.70 6.20
CA GLU A 197 19.40 18.93 4.76
C GLU A 197 18.24 18.25 4.04
N VAL A 198 17.91 18.77 2.86
CA VAL A 198 17.02 18.10 1.90
C VAL A 198 17.89 17.47 0.83
N ASN A 199 17.70 16.18 0.59
CA ASN A 199 18.45 15.44 -0.42
C ASN A 199 17.56 14.40 -1.09
N TYR A 200 17.95 13.89 -2.25
CA TYR A 200 17.24 12.81 -2.91
C TYR A 200 18.20 11.94 -3.71
N ILE A 201 17.83 10.67 -3.83
CA ILE A 201 18.45 9.76 -4.79
C ILE A 201 17.34 9.09 -5.60
N HIS A 202 17.57 8.97 -6.90
CA HIS A 202 16.63 8.35 -7.83
C HIS A 202 17.42 7.49 -8.81
N GLN A 203 16.90 6.30 -9.10
CA GLN A 203 17.50 5.39 -10.07
C GLN A 203 16.43 4.58 -10.81
N PHE A 204 16.73 4.24 -12.06
CA PHE A 204 15.98 3.24 -12.83
C PHE A 204 16.69 1.90 -12.72
N VAL A 205 15.99 0.89 -12.21
CA VAL A 205 16.52 -0.44 -11.98
C VAL A 205 15.84 -1.42 -12.94
N ASN A 206 16.62 -2.14 -13.74
CA ASN A 206 16.07 -3.28 -14.49
C ASN A 206 15.86 -4.45 -13.54
N MET A 207 14.64 -4.59 -13.03
CA MET A 207 14.29 -5.59 -12.02
C MET A 207 14.56 -7.02 -12.51
N THR A 208 14.45 -7.27 -13.82
CA THR A 208 14.68 -8.61 -14.41
C THR A 208 16.15 -9.05 -14.39
N GLN A 209 17.07 -8.13 -14.11
CA GLN A 209 18.53 -8.37 -14.12
C GLN A 209 19.15 -8.24 -12.72
N VAL A 210 18.40 -7.83 -11.71
CA VAL A 210 18.90 -7.71 -10.35
C VAL A 210 19.25 -9.10 -9.82
N LYS A 211 20.46 -9.24 -9.27
CA LYS A 211 20.91 -10.39 -8.50
C LYS A 211 21.29 -9.95 -7.10
N LEU A 212 20.85 -10.67 -6.08
CA LEU A 212 21.14 -10.34 -4.69
C LEU A 212 21.27 -11.61 -3.84
N LYS A 213 21.94 -11.47 -2.70
CA LYS A 213 22.00 -12.53 -1.68
C LYS A 213 20.80 -12.36 -0.77
N TYR A 214 19.97 -13.38 -0.69
CA TYR A 214 18.85 -13.46 0.25
C TYR A 214 19.24 -14.38 1.40
N VAL A 215 18.96 -13.94 2.64
CA VAL A 215 19.11 -14.78 3.82
C VAL A 215 17.73 -15.26 4.21
N ASN A 216 17.47 -16.55 4.04
CA ASN A 216 16.21 -17.16 4.42
C ASN A 216 16.05 -17.08 5.95
N PRO A 217 15.04 -16.36 6.48
CA PRO A 217 14.96 -16.12 7.91
C PRO A 217 14.58 -17.38 8.70
N LYS A 218 13.96 -18.38 8.06
CA LYS A 218 13.62 -19.68 8.66
C LYS A 218 14.82 -20.62 8.72
N THR A 219 15.55 -20.78 7.61
CA THR A 219 16.66 -21.75 7.52
C THR A 219 18.04 -21.15 7.81
N LYS A 220 18.14 -19.81 7.82
CA LYS A 220 19.40 -19.03 7.85
C LYS A 220 20.33 -19.28 6.65
N ALA A 221 19.86 -20.01 5.64
CA ALA A 221 20.61 -20.25 4.42
C ALA A 221 20.77 -18.94 3.61
N VAL A 222 21.93 -18.79 2.97
CA VAL A 222 22.18 -17.71 2.02
C VAL A 222 21.96 -18.25 0.61
N GLU A 223 21.02 -17.65 -0.11
CA GLU A 223 20.63 -18.03 -1.45
C GLU A 223 20.94 -16.87 -2.41
N GLU A 224 21.46 -17.18 -3.60
CA GLU A 224 21.51 -16.19 -4.68
C GLU A 224 20.15 -16.16 -5.37
N VAL A 225 19.48 -15.02 -5.30
CA VAL A 225 18.18 -14.82 -5.96
C VAL A 225 18.32 -13.78 -7.06
N ARG A 226 17.46 -13.89 -8.06
CA ARG A 226 17.41 -12.96 -9.19
C ARG A 226 15.98 -12.52 -9.45
N GLY A 227 15.84 -11.34 -10.03
CA GLY A 227 14.53 -10.92 -10.53
C GLY A 227 14.07 -11.75 -11.74
N CYS A 228 12.76 -11.92 -11.83
CA CYS A 228 12.10 -12.62 -12.93
C CYS A 228 11.53 -11.61 -13.94
N PHE A 229 11.20 -12.07 -15.14
CA PHE A 229 10.33 -11.30 -16.03
C PHE A 229 8.96 -11.14 -15.37
N PRO A 230 8.25 -10.00 -15.53
CA PRO A 230 6.93 -9.82 -14.93
C PRO A 230 5.95 -10.95 -15.29
N ALA A 231 5.20 -11.43 -14.29
CA ALA A 231 4.13 -12.40 -14.50
C ALA A 231 3.07 -12.30 -13.39
N MET A 232 1.82 -12.53 -13.76
CA MET A 232 0.69 -12.61 -12.83
C MET A 232 0.28 -14.06 -12.60
N GLY A 233 0.01 -14.40 -11.34
CA GLY A 233 -0.37 -15.75 -10.94
C GLY A 233 -1.87 -16.02 -11.11
N TYR A 234 -2.30 -17.27 -10.94
CA TYR A 234 -3.74 -17.63 -11.02
C TYR A 234 -4.60 -16.83 -10.05
N SER A 235 -4.16 -16.67 -8.80
CA SER A 235 -4.90 -15.90 -7.79
C SER A 235 -5.05 -14.41 -8.10
N PHE A 236 -4.35 -13.87 -9.11
CA PHE A 236 -4.65 -12.52 -9.61
C PHE A 236 -6.10 -12.41 -10.09
N ALA A 237 -6.61 -13.43 -10.79
CA ALA A 237 -7.98 -13.43 -11.31
C ALA A 237 -9.05 -13.65 -10.22
N ALA A 238 -8.65 -14.07 -9.02
CA ALA A 238 -9.56 -14.26 -7.88
C ALA A 238 -10.00 -12.93 -7.23
N GLY A 239 -9.29 -11.82 -7.52
CA GLY A 239 -9.51 -10.56 -6.82
C GLY A 239 -9.22 -10.67 -5.33
N THR A 240 -9.94 -9.90 -4.51
CA THR A 240 -9.80 -9.93 -3.05
C THR A 240 -11.16 -9.89 -2.37
N THR A 241 -11.19 -9.95 -1.04
CA THR A 241 -12.43 -9.73 -0.27
C THR A 241 -12.99 -8.30 -0.42
N ASP A 242 -12.18 -7.32 -0.86
CA ASP A 242 -12.64 -5.94 -1.14
C ASP A 242 -13.31 -5.79 -2.51
N GLY A 243 -13.12 -6.78 -3.37
CA GLY A 243 -13.58 -6.79 -4.75
C GLY A 243 -13.28 -8.16 -5.35
N PRO A 244 -14.21 -9.12 -5.22
CA PRO A 244 -14.01 -10.47 -5.73
C PRO A 244 -13.83 -10.44 -7.23
N GLY A 245 -12.95 -11.32 -7.71
CA GLY A 245 -12.72 -11.54 -9.13
C GLY A 245 -13.88 -12.27 -9.81
N ALA A 246 -13.65 -12.64 -11.06
CA ALA A 246 -14.61 -13.36 -11.89
C ALA A 246 -14.14 -14.81 -12.14
N PHE A 247 -15.04 -15.67 -12.66
CA PHE A 247 -14.72 -16.99 -13.21
C PHE A 247 -14.16 -18.06 -12.23
N ASP A 248 -14.65 -18.10 -10.98
CA ASP A 248 -14.35 -19.15 -9.96
C ASP A 248 -12.86 -19.31 -9.58
N PHE A 249 -12.02 -18.30 -9.81
CA PHE A 249 -10.65 -18.30 -9.27
C PHE A 249 -10.66 -18.10 -7.74
N HIS A 250 -9.72 -18.78 -7.06
CA HIS A 250 -9.54 -18.67 -5.61
C HIS A 250 -8.17 -18.06 -5.25
N GLN A 251 -8.12 -17.32 -4.14
CA GLN A 251 -6.84 -16.91 -3.56
C GLN A 251 -6.11 -18.15 -3.02
N GLY A 252 -4.78 -18.10 -2.89
CA GLY A 252 -4.00 -19.24 -2.40
C GLY A 252 -3.74 -20.35 -3.43
N THR A 253 -3.96 -20.10 -4.73
CA THR A 253 -3.83 -21.13 -5.78
C THR A 253 -2.36 -21.33 -6.14
N THR A 254 -1.82 -22.49 -5.78
CA THR A 254 -0.43 -22.90 -6.05
C THR A 254 -0.29 -23.97 -7.15
N SER A 255 -1.41 -24.46 -7.70
CA SER A 255 -1.47 -25.39 -8.83
C SER A 255 -2.04 -24.74 -10.08
N ASP A 256 -1.66 -25.23 -11.26
CA ASP A 256 -2.15 -24.73 -12.53
C ASP A 256 -3.45 -25.44 -13.00
N ASN A 257 -4.09 -24.89 -14.02
CA ASN A 257 -5.27 -25.49 -14.66
C ASN A 257 -5.05 -25.63 -16.17
N PRO A 258 -5.17 -26.84 -16.75
CA PRO A 258 -4.94 -27.09 -18.16
C PRO A 258 -5.76 -26.22 -19.12
N LEU A 259 -7.02 -25.90 -18.79
CA LEU A 259 -7.86 -25.05 -19.64
C LEU A 259 -7.32 -23.62 -19.73
N TRP A 260 -6.95 -23.05 -18.58
CA TRP A 260 -6.41 -21.70 -18.50
C TRP A 260 -4.99 -21.59 -19.04
N ASN A 261 -4.21 -22.68 -18.97
CA ASN A 261 -2.90 -22.76 -19.62
C ASN A 261 -3.03 -22.55 -21.13
N VAL A 262 -4.00 -23.20 -21.80
CA VAL A 262 -4.20 -23.03 -23.26
C VAL A 262 -4.55 -21.59 -23.63
N VAL A 263 -5.42 -20.93 -22.84
CA VAL A 263 -5.80 -19.53 -23.07
C VAL A 263 -4.63 -18.58 -22.83
N ARG A 264 -3.81 -18.83 -21.79
CA ARG A 264 -2.57 -18.10 -21.52
C ARG A 264 -1.57 -18.24 -22.67
N ASP A 265 -1.32 -19.46 -23.11
CA ASP A 265 -0.27 -19.78 -24.08
C ASP A 265 -0.58 -19.17 -25.46
N PHE A 266 -1.86 -18.94 -25.77
CA PHE A 266 -2.28 -18.18 -26.94
C PHE A 266 -1.87 -16.69 -26.90
N ILE A 267 -1.72 -16.10 -25.72
CA ILE A 267 -1.32 -14.69 -25.54
C ILE A 267 0.21 -14.56 -25.49
N ALA A 268 0.83 -15.27 -24.55
CA ALA A 268 2.28 -15.35 -24.39
C ALA A 268 2.62 -16.55 -23.50
N GLU A 269 3.22 -17.59 -24.08
CA GLU A 269 3.63 -18.79 -23.36
C GLU A 269 4.83 -18.49 -22.42
N PRO A 270 4.74 -18.81 -21.12
CA PRO A 270 5.86 -18.68 -20.20
C PRO A 270 6.94 -19.72 -20.52
N THR A 271 8.21 -19.31 -20.51
CA THR A 271 9.31 -20.26 -20.68
C THR A 271 9.50 -21.13 -19.44
N LYS A 272 10.18 -22.28 -19.56
CA LYS A 272 10.56 -23.09 -18.38
C LYS A 272 11.32 -22.28 -17.32
N GLY A 273 12.19 -21.37 -17.76
CA GLY A 273 12.92 -20.48 -16.87
C GLY A 273 12.05 -19.42 -16.20
N ASP A 274 10.92 -19.03 -16.81
CA ASP A 274 9.94 -18.14 -16.17
C ASP A 274 9.18 -18.90 -15.07
N ILE A 275 8.73 -20.12 -15.36
CA ILE A 275 8.02 -21.00 -14.41
C ILE A 275 8.90 -21.28 -13.19
N GLU A 276 10.16 -21.67 -13.41
CA GLU A 276 11.11 -21.95 -12.32
C GLU A 276 11.40 -20.69 -11.49
N CYS A 277 11.58 -19.53 -12.13
CA CYS A 277 11.84 -18.27 -11.43
C CYS A 277 10.67 -17.83 -10.56
N HIS A 278 9.44 -18.04 -11.02
CA HIS A 278 8.23 -17.62 -10.31
C HIS A 278 7.74 -18.59 -9.24
N HIS A 279 8.27 -19.80 -9.18
CA HIS A 279 7.84 -20.82 -8.24
C HIS A 279 7.76 -20.27 -6.79
N PRO A 280 6.69 -20.57 -6.02
CA PRO A 280 5.60 -21.52 -6.31
C PRO A 280 4.41 -20.92 -7.09
N LYS A 281 4.50 -19.69 -7.58
CA LYS A 281 3.38 -19.04 -8.29
C LYS A 281 3.09 -19.74 -9.63
N PRO A 282 1.89 -20.32 -9.84
CA PRO A 282 1.48 -20.77 -11.17
C PRO A 282 1.19 -19.54 -12.03
N ILE A 283 1.90 -19.39 -13.16
CA ILE A 283 1.76 -18.22 -14.05
C ILE A 283 0.45 -18.32 -14.83
N LEU A 284 -0.45 -17.36 -14.64
CA LEU A 284 -1.65 -17.16 -15.45
C LEU A 284 -1.39 -16.23 -16.63
N LEU A 285 -0.60 -15.16 -16.44
CA LEU A 285 -0.24 -14.21 -17.51
C LEU A 285 1.25 -13.94 -17.48
N ALA A 286 1.97 -14.32 -18.55
CA ALA A 286 3.40 -14.02 -18.72
C ALA A 286 3.60 -12.59 -19.29
N THR A 287 3.14 -11.59 -18.55
CA THR A 287 3.08 -10.18 -18.97
C THR A 287 4.43 -9.60 -19.42
N GLY A 288 5.54 -10.06 -18.86
CA GLY A 288 6.89 -9.67 -19.27
C GLY A 288 7.30 -10.17 -20.68
N ARG A 289 6.56 -11.14 -21.21
CA ARG A 289 6.71 -11.70 -22.56
C ARG A 289 5.69 -11.11 -23.55
N ALA A 290 4.61 -10.51 -23.06
CA ALA A 290 3.58 -9.89 -23.89
C ALA A 290 3.98 -8.45 -24.27
N THR A 291 4.20 -8.21 -25.56
CA THR A 291 4.69 -6.92 -26.11
C THR A 291 3.74 -6.28 -27.12
N PHE A 292 2.60 -6.89 -27.43
CA PHE A 292 1.62 -6.36 -28.38
C PHE A 292 0.36 -5.85 -27.68
N PRO A 293 -0.14 -4.64 -28.00
CA PRO A 293 0.47 -3.64 -28.91
C PRO A 293 1.69 -2.91 -28.31
N TYR A 294 1.89 -3.03 -26.99
CA TYR A 294 3.04 -2.51 -26.24
C TYR A 294 3.40 -3.48 -25.11
N ASP A 295 4.48 -3.22 -24.36
CA ASP A 295 4.82 -4.01 -23.15
C ASP A 295 3.69 -3.94 -22.11
N TRP A 296 3.22 -5.11 -21.64
CA TRP A 296 2.08 -5.17 -20.70
C TRP A 296 2.45 -4.81 -19.27
N GLN A 297 3.70 -5.02 -18.85
CA GLN A 297 4.21 -4.62 -17.53
C GLN A 297 5.66 -4.12 -17.61
N PRO A 298 6.05 -3.15 -16.77
CA PRO A 298 7.38 -2.57 -16.80
C PRO A 298 8.44 -3.55 -16.28
N LYS A 299 9.60 -3.57 -16.96
CA LYS A 299 10.81 -4.31 -16.54
C LYS A 299 11.81 -3.41 -15.81
N VAL A 300 11.84 -2.13 -16.18
CA VAL A 300 12.67 -1.08 -15.57
C VAL A 300 11.80 -0.26 -14.64
N VAL A 301 12.20 -0.19 -13.37
CA VAL A 301 11.41 0.38 -12.29
C VAL A 301 12.14 1.55 -11.65
N ALA A 302 11.44 2.67 -11.45
CA ALA A 302 11.94 3.82 -10.73
C ALA A 302 11.95 3.53 -9.22
N THR A 303 13.09 3.72 -8.57
CA THR A 303 13.22 3.70 -7.11
C THR A 303 13.79 5.03 -6.66
N GLN A 304 13.27 5.56 -5.54
CA GLN A 304 13.66 6.87 -5.07
C GLN A 304 13.57 6.96 -3.54
N LEU A 305 14.55 7.63 -2.95
CA LEU A 305 14.52 8.07 -1.56
C LEU A 305 14.57 9.60 -1.54
N LEU A 306 13.76 10.22 -0.69
CA LEU A 306 13.82 11.65 -0.40
C LEU A 306 14.16 11.82 1.07
N ARG A 307 15.25 12.53 1.37
CA ARG A 307 15.64 12.91 2.73
C ARG A 307 15.17 14.33 3.00
N ILE A 308 14.55 14.52 4.15
CA ILE A 308 14.18 15.81 4.72
C ILE A 308 14.66 15.77 6.16
N GLY A 309 15.81 16.38 6.43
CA GLY A 309 16.45 16.34 7.74
C GLY A 309 16.77 14.92 8.21
N ASP A 310 16.15 14.53 9.32
CA ASP A 310 16.22 13.20 9.94
C ASP A 310 15.06 12.27 9.54
N THR A 311 14.32 12.63 8.49
CA THR A 311 13.24 11.81 7.92
C THR A 311 13.55 11.40 6.49
N ILE A 312 13.34 10.12 6.16
CA ILE A 312 13.49 9.54 4.82
C ILE A 312 12.13 9.04 4.33
N LEU A 313 11.70 9.55 3.19
CA LEU A 313 10.53 9.08 2.45
C LEU A 313 10.99 8.06 1.40
N VAL A 314 10.41 6.87 1.44
CA VAL A 314 10.69 5.80 0.48
C VAL A 314 9.58 5.77 -0.56
N ALA A 315 9.87 6.24 -1.77
CA ALA A 315 8.94 6.16 -2.89
C ALA A 315 8.87 4.72 -3.40
N ALA A 316 7.86 3.98 -2.94
CA ALA A 316 7.66 2.57 -3.24
C ALA A 316 6.77 2.42 -4.49
N PRO A 317 7.28 1.84 -5.59
CA PRO A 317 6.59 1.80 -6.90
C PRO A 317 5.53 0.70 -7.01
N GLY A 318 4.73 0.50 -5.96
CA GLY A 318 3.71 -0.53 -5.91
C GLY A 318 3.02 -0.60 -4.55
N GLU A 319 2.31 -1.69 -4.32
CA GLU A 319 1.52 -1.96 -3.12
C GLU A 319 2.25 -2.97 -2.22
N PHE A 320 3.03 -2.45 -1.29
CA PHE A 320 3.74 -3.28 -0.32
C PHE A 320 2.77 -3.78 0.74
N THR A 321 2.82 -5.08 1.06
CA THR A 321 2.12 -5.65 2.23
C THR A 321 2.64 -5.04 3.52
N THR A 322 1.93 -5.27 4.61
CA THR A 322 2.28 -4.79 5.94
C THR A 322 3.70 -5.19 6.30
N MET A 323 4.04 -6.47 6.21
CA MET A 323 5.38 -6.94 6.60
C MET A 323 6.46 -6.53 5.58
N SER A 324 6.15 -6.49 4.28
CA SER A 324 7.08 -5.96 3.27
C SER A 324 7.46 -4.51 3.55
N GLY A 325 6.48 -3.68 3.91
CA GLY A 325 6.71 -2.28 4.29
C GLY A 325 7.55 -2.15 5.56
N ARG A 326 7.29 -2.99 6.58
CA ARG A 326 8.07 -3.03 7.83
C ARG A 326 9.53 -3.41 7.57
N ARG A 327 9.78 -4.46 6.78
CA ARG A 327 11.13 -4.90 6.40
C ARG A 327 11.88 -3.84 5.60
N LEU A 328 11.23 -3.18 4.65
CA LEU A 328 11.82 -2.09 3.87
C LEU A 328 12.17 -0.89 4.77
N ARG A 329 11.24 -0.48 5.65
CA ARG A 329 11.43 0.61 6.63
C ARG A 329 12.66 0.34 7.52
N ASN A 330 12.74 -0.87 8.07
CA ASN A 330 13.85 -1.30 8.93
C ASN A 330 15.17 -1.37 8.15
N SER A 331 15.15 -1.87 6.91
CA SER A 331 16.35 -1.97 6.08
C SER A 331 16.95 -0.61 5.76
N VAL A 332 16.11 0.38 5.40
CA VAL A 332 16.55 1.76 5.14
C VAL A 332 17.09 2.41 6.43
N ARG A 333 16.39 2.26 7.55
CA ARG A 333 16.84 2.78 8.86
C ARG A 333 18.19 2.18 9.26
N ASN A 334 18.35 0.87 9.12
CA ASN A 334 19.60 0.17 9.44
C ASN A 334 20.74 0.59 8.51
N ALA A 335 20.48 0.80 7.21
CA ALA A 335 21.48 1.30 6.28
C ALA A 335 21.95 2.72 6.65
N ALA A 336 21.04 3.59 7.11
CA ALA A 336 21.42 4.91 7.61
C ALA A 336 22.32 4.81 8.86
N LEU A 337 21.94 3.99 9.85
CA LEU A 337 22.75 3.76 11.05
C LEU A 337 24.15 3.20 10.73
N GLN A 338 24.25 2.29 9.75
CA GLN A 338 25.53 1.74 9.28
C GLN A 338 26.40 2.78 8.57
N ALA A 339 25.79 3.79 7.95
CA ALA A 339 26.49 4.94 7.40
C ALA A 339 26.90 5.98 8.46
N HIS A 340 26.80 5.64 9.76
CA HIS A 340 27.06 6.53 10.90
C HIS A 340 26.15 7.76 10.95
N GLU A 341 24.99 7.69 10.32
CA GLU A 341 23.95 8.70 10.48
C GLU A 341 23.27 8.57 11.85
N LYS A 342 22.64 9.66 12.30
CA LYS A 342 21.70 9.57 13.43
C LYS A 342 20.52 8.69 13.05
N ASP A 343 19.83 8.19 14.07
CA ASP A 343 18.59 7.45 13.86
C ASP A 343 17.60 8.30 13.05
N VAL A 344 17.06 7.72 11.98
CA VAL A 344 16.16 8.41 11.03
C VAL A 344 14.75 7.84 11.10
N LYS A 345 13.76 8.71 10.91
CA LYS A 345 12.39 8.27 10.68
C LYS A 345 12.23 7.84 9.22
N VAL A 346 11.71 6.64 8.98
CA VAL A 346 11.45 6.14 7.62
C VAL A 346 9.96 6.01 7.38
N ILE A 347 9.46 6.65 6.33
CA ILE A 347 8.04 6.62 5.90
C ILE A 347 7.95 5.95 4.54
N ILE A 348 7.05 4.97 4.40
CA ILE A 348 6.77 4.33 3.11
C ILE A 348 5.74 5.18 2.37
N CYS A 349 6.04 5.57 1.14
CA CYS A 349 5.12 6.26 0.24
C CYS A 349 4.73 5.28 -0.88
N GLY A 350 3.63 4.55 -0.67
CA GLY A 350 3.13 3.58 -1.65
C GLY A 350 2.65 4.23 -2.94
N LEU A 351 2.57 3.44 -4.01
CA LEU A 351 2.10 3.87 -5.34
C LEU A 351 2.83 5.11 -5.89
N SER A 352 4.13 5.21 -5.64
CA SER A 352 4.95 6.36 -6.04
C SER A 352 5.61 6.13 -7.40
N ASN A 353 5.66 7.18 -8.24
CA ASN A 353 6.32 7.25 -9.56
C ASN A 353 5.72 6.34 -10.65
N MET A 354 5.51 5.06 -10.36
CA MET A 354 4.92 4.08 -11.28
C MET A 354 4.25 2.94 -10.51
N TYR A 355 3.53 2.07 -11.23
CA TYR A 355 2.81 0.96 -10.65
C TYR A 355 3.37 -0.39 -11.12
N THR A 356 3.82 -1.21 -10.17
CA THR A 356 4.32 -2.57 -10.42
C THR A 356 3.54 -3.62 -9.65
N SER A 357 2.24 -3.40 -9.43
CA SER A 357 1.37 -4.29 -8.66
C SER A 357 1.82 -4.44 -7.20
N TYR A 358 1.75 -5.64 -6.63
CA TYR A 358 1.96 -5.92 -5.22
C TYR A 358 3.38 -6.41 -4.90
N VAL A 359 3.86 -6.10 -3.70
CA VAL A 359 5.11 -6.62 -3.14
C VAL A 359 4.83 -7.28 -1.81
N ALA A 360 5.04 -8.59 -1.77
CA ALA A 360 4.87 -9.45 -0.60
C ALA A 360 6.24 -9.94 -0.10
N THR A 361 6.31 -10.38 1.15
CA THR A 361 7.52 -11.03 1.67
C THR A 361 7.71 -12.39 0.96
N PRO A 362 8.92 -12.96 0.93
CA PRO A 362 9.13 -14.31 0.40
C PRO A 362 8.20 -15.36 1.05
N GLU A 363 7.89 -15.19 2.34
CA GLU A 363 6.98 -16.06 3.08
C GLU A 363 5.52 -15.85 2.67
N GLU A 364 5.07 -14.60 2.55
CA GLU A 364 3.72 -14.29 2.07
C GLU A 364 3.53 -14.78 0.62
N TYR A 365 4.58 -14.71 -0.22
CA TYR A 365 4.54 -15.11 -1.63
C TYR A 365 4.30 -16.62 -1.85
N THR A 366 4.57 -17.46 -0.84
CA THR A 366 4.36 -18.92 -0.97
C THR A 366 2.92 -19.35 -0.75
N VAL A 367 2.06 -18.42 -0.31
CA VAL A 367 0.62 -18.62 -0.12
C VAL A 367 -0.07 -18.06 -1.35
#